data_AF-A0A2X3ENA2-F1
#
_entry.id   AF-A0A2X3ENA2-F1
#
_cell.length_a   1.000
_cell.length_b   1.000
_cell.length_c   1.000
_cell.angle_alpha   90.00
_cell.angle_beta   90.00
_cell.angle_gamma   90.00
#
_symmetry.space_group_name_H-M   'P 1'
#
loop_
_entity.id
_entity.type
_entity.pdbx_description
1 polymer ?
#
loop_
_entity_poly.entity_id
_entity_poly.type
_entity_poly.pdbx_seq_one_letter_code
_entity_poly.pdbx_strand_id
1 'polypeptide(L)'
;MKILHSAIDTTGIDWDDTLPKMLKVFMTQQPQAKYRHDYRAPEYLISDIDLTFDLDAAKTVVTAESKVSRHAAASDVPLRLDGEDLTLIALQVNGQPWSDYKEENNQLVIGGLPEHFTLTIVNEISPAANTALEGLYQSGEALCTQLRSGRFPPYHLVSGPSGCASALYHQNYRR
;
A
#
# COMPACT_ATOMS: atom_id res chain seq x y z
N MET A 1 37.59 34.52 -27.57
CA MET A 1 38.30 33.71 -26.55
C MET A 1 37.30 32.84 -25.78
N LYS A 2 37.09 31.62 -26.27
CA LYS A 2 36.83 30.38 -25.52
C LYS A 2 36.66 29.29 -26.56
N ILE A 3 37.70 28.47 -26.68
CA ILE A 3 37.74 27.26 -27.48
C ILE A 3 37.00 26.20 -26.67
N LEU A 4 35.97 25.58 -27.23
CA LEU A 4 35.42 24.32 -26.73
C LEU A 4 35.51 23.33 -27.88
N HIS A 5 36.36 22.34 -27.66
CA HIS A 5 36.67 21.27 -28.58
C HIS A 5 35.42 20.42 -28.83
N SER A 6 35.07 20.30 -30.10
CA SER A 6 34.22 19.21 -30.60
C SER A 6 35.03 17.92 -30.51
N ALA A 7 34.59 17.01 -29.64
CA ALA A 7 35.02 15.62 -29.66
C ALA A 7 33.95 14.84 -30.43
N ILE A 8 34.15 14.70 -31.74
CA ILE A 8 33.42 13.73 -32.56
C ILE A 8 34.14 12.40 -32.36
N ASP A 9 33.57 11.56 -31.51
CA ASP A 9 33.97 10.15 -31.41
C ASP A 9 33.49 9.41 -32.68
N THR A 10 34.32 8.52 -33.21
CA THR A 10 34.19 7.92 -34.57
C THR A 10 33.18 6.78 -34.63
N THR A 11 32.29 6.68 -33.65
CA THR A 11 31.30 5.61 -33.54
C THR A 11 30.01 5.87 -34.32
N GLY A 12 29.82 7.08 -34.88
CA GLY A 12 28.63 7.40 -35.68
C GLY A 12 27.31 7.36 -34.89
N ILE A 13 27.39 7.38 -33.56
CA ILE A 13 26.23 7.44 -32.67
C ILE A 13 25.99 8.92 -32.34
N ASP A 14 24.88 9.45 -32.82
CA ASP A 14 24.37 10.74 -32.41
C ASP A 14 23.76 10.61 -31.00
N TRP A 15 24.46 11.17 -30.01
CA TRP A 15 24.08 11.08 -28.60
C TRP A 15 22.98 12.09 -28.21
N ASP A 16 22.60 13.03 -29.09
CA ASP A 16 21.52 13.99 -28.81
C ASP A 16 20.12 13.33 -28.92
N ASP A 17 20.01 12.26 -29.72
CA ASP A 17 18.73 11.61 -30.06
C ASP A 17 18.44 10.31 -29.27
N THR A 18 19.43 9.80 -28.54
CA THR A 18 19.34 8.55 -27.76
C THR A 18 19.13 8.77 -26.26
N LEU A 19 19.52 9.93 -25.73
CA LEU A 19 19.28 10.33 -24.34
C LEU A 19 17.80 10.50 -23.96
N PRO A 20 16.88 10.99 -24.82
CA PRO A 20 15.47 11.21 -24.42
C PRO A 20 14.69 9.91 -24.16
N LYS A 21 15.11 8.80 -24.78
CA LYS A 21 14.44 7.49 -24.65
C LYS A 21 14.91 6.73 -23.41
N MET A 22 16.20 6.81 -23.08
CA MET A 22 16.73 6.18 -21.85
C MET A 22 16.35 6.97 -20.60
N LEU A 23 16.31 8.30 -20.63
CA LEU A 23 15.86 9.10 -19.48
C LEU A 23 14.36 8.92 -19.16
N LYS A 24 13.52 8.60 -20.15
CA LYS A 24 12.08 8.35 -19.93
C LYS A 24 11.80 7.10 -19.10
N VAL A 25 12.64 6.07 -19.20
CA VAL A 25 12.47 4.82 -18.45
C VAL A 25 12.85 5.01 -16.97
N PHE A 26 13.72 5.98 -16.66
CA PHE A 26 14.13 6.31 -15.29
C PHE A 26 13.35 7.48 -14.67
N MET A 27 12.18 7.85 -15.21
CA MET A 27 11.27 8.75 -14.48
C MET A 27 10.68 8.00 -13.28
N THR A 28 11.42 8.05 -12.17
CA THR A 28 10.87 7.90 -10.83
C THR A 28 9.62 8.77 -10.74
N GLN A 29 8.47 8.19 -10.41
CA GLN A 29 7.25 8.97 -10.18
C GLN A 29 7.55 10.00 -9.10
N GLN A 30 7.74 11.26 -9.50
CA GLN A 30 7.95 12.34 -8.55
C GLN A 30 6.67 12.48 -7.71
N PRO A 31 6.77 12.47 -6.37
CA PRO A 31 5.59 12.61 -5.53
C PRO A 31 4.90 13.94 -5.84
N GLN A 32 3.63 13.86 -6.28
CA GLN A 32 2.82 15.04 -6.53
C GLN A 32 2.56 15.77 -5.20
N ALA A 33 2.71 17.10 -5.21
CA ALA A 33 2.39 17.93 -4.07
C ALA A 33 0.90 17.82 -3.73
N LYS A 34 0.59 17.45 -2.49
CA LYS A 34 -0.78 17.48 -1.94
C LYS A 34 -0.97 18.76 -1.14
N TYR A 35 -2.00 19.54 -1.43
CA TYR A 35 -2.27 20.80 -0.74
C TYR A 35 -3.34 20.62 0.33
N ARG A 36 -3.18 21.32 1.46
CA ARG A 36 -4.15 21.26 2.58
C ARG A 36 -5.56 21.70 2.17
N HIS A 37 -5.68 22.59 1.18
CA HIS A 37 -6.99 23.06 0.68
C HIS A 37 -7.73 22.02 -0.17
N ASP A 38 -7.05 20.97 -0.66
CA ASP A 38 -7.68 19.90 -1.45
C ASP A 38 -8.25 18.81 -0.55
N TYR A 39 -8.17 18.98 0.77
CA TYR A 39 -8.70 18.02 1.72
C TYR A 39 -10.22 17.90 1.55
N ARG A 40 -10.67 16.67 1.29
CA ARG A 40 -12.08 16.31 1.26
C ARG A 40 -12.35 15.32 2.39
N ALA A 41 -13.56 15.38 2.93
CA ALA A 41 -14.02 14.38 3.86
C ALA A 41 -13.97 12.99 3.20
N PRO A 42 -13.62 11.94 3.96
CA PRO A 42 -13.64 10.57 3.46
C PRO A 42 -15.07 10.10 3.13
N GLU A 43 -15.25 9.43 1.98
CA GLU A 43 -16.52 8.81 1.55
C GLU A 43 -17.00 7.65 2.44
N TYR A 44 -16.10 7.02 3.19
CA TYR A 44 -16.31 5.90 4.11
C TYR A 44 -15.58 6.17 5.43
N LEU A 45 -16.09 5.62 6.52
CA LEU A 45 -15.50 5.70 7.85
C LEU A 45 -15.30 4.29 8.37
N ILE A 46 -14.18 4.06 9.05
CA ILE A 46 -13.90 2.82 9.78
C ILE A 46 -13.93 3.15 11.26
N SER A 47 -14.86 2.54 12.01
CA SER A 47 -14.99 2.79 13.45
C SER A 47 -14.11 1.87 14.28
N ASP A 48 -13.95 0.63 13.82
CA ASP A 48 -13.25 -0.43 14.53
C ASP A 48 -12.50 -1.30 13.52
N ILE A 49 -11.37 -1.84 13.96
CA ILE A 49 -10.60 -2.82 13.20
C ILE A 49 -9.98 -3.85 14.12
N ASP A 50 -10.17 -5.13 13.79
CA ASP A 50 -9.50 -6.28 14.39
C ASP A 50 -8.44 -6.81 13.41
N LEU A 51 -7.23 -7.04 13.91
CA LEU A 51 -6.10 -7.51 13.11
C LEU A 51 -5.55 -8.79 13.71
N THR A 52 -5.51 -9.84 12.89
CA THR A 52 -4.86 -11.10 13.21
C THR A 52 -3.67 -11.31 12.28
N PHE A 53 -2.51 -11.64 12.86
CA PHE A 53 -1.26 -11.92 12.15
C PHE A 53 -0.85 -13.36 12.40
N ASP A 54 -0.79 -14.17 11.34
CA ASP A 54 -0.09 -15.45 11.34
C ASP A 54 1.35 -15.18 10.86
N LEU A 55 2.27 -15.05 11.81
CA LEU A 55 3.61 -14.50 11.59
C LEU A 55 4.58 -15.57 11.09
N ASP A 56 5.11 -15.33 9.90
CA ASP A 56 6.27 -16.02 9.34
C ASP A 56 7.08 -15.04 8.49
N ALA A 57 8.41 -15.14 8.56
CA ALA A 57 9.30 -14.20 7.88
C ALA A 57 9.19 -14.30 6.35
N ALA A 58 9.00 -15.49 5.79
CA ALA A 58 8.82 -15.66 4.36
C ALA A 58 7.38 -15.35 3.94
N LYS A 59 6.39 -15.69 4.80
CA LYS A 59 4.98 -15.69 4.46
C LYS A 59 4.07 -15.37 5.65
N THR A 60 3.87 -14.09 5.95
CA THR A 60 2.89 -13.68 6.96
C THR A 60 1.50 -13.54 6.34
N VAL A 61 0.48 -14.11 6.98
CA VAL A 61 -0.93 -13.89 6.62
C VAL A 61 -1.54 -12.88 7.57
N VAL A 62 -2.17 -11.85 7.01
CA VAL A 62 -2.88 -10.80 7.75
C VAL A 62 -4.36 -10.94 7.48
N THR A 63 -5.15 -11.03 8.55
CA THR A 63 -6.61 -10.91 8.47
C THR A 63 -7.02 -9.60 9.14
N ALA A 64 -7.69 -8.73 8.38
CA ALA A 64 -8.22 -7.47 8.87
C ALA A 64 -9.74 -7.49 8.77
N GLU A 65 -10.42 -7.38 9.91
CA GLU A 65 -11.88 -7.24 10.00
C GLU A 65 -12.23 -5.82 10.45
N SER A 66 -12.91 -5.06 9.61
CA SER A 66 -13.22 -3.64 9.81
C SER A 66 -14.73 -3.39 9.85
N LYS A 67 -15.20 -2.58 10.80
CA LYS A 67 -16.57 -2.04 10.77
C LYS A 67 -16.57 -0.74 9.98
N VAL A 68 -17.27 -0.75 8.84
CA VAL A 68 -17.26 0.32 7.85
C VAL A 68 -18.65 0.92 7.71
N SER A 69 -18.73 2.25 7.62
CA SER A 69 -19.93 2.98 7.26
C SER A 69 -19.64 3.96 6.13
N ARG A 70 -20.48 3.99 5.10
CA ARG A 70 -20.46 5.05 4.09
C ARG A 70 -20.85 6.37 4.74
N HIS A 71 -20.10 7.43 4.48
CA HIS A 71 -20.40 8.76 5.00
C HIS A 71 -21.72 9.27 4.39
N ALA A 72 -22.63 9.83 5.19
CA ALA A 72 -23.99 10.18 4.75
C ALA A 72 -24.06 11.18 3.57
N ALA A 73 -23.00 11.96 3.36
CA ALA A 73 -22.88 12.90 2.24
C ALA A 73 -22.28 12.27 0.95
N ALA A 74 -21.85 11.01 1.01
CA ALA A 74 -21.24 10.29 -0.10
C ALA A 74 -22.31 9.75 -1.06
N SER A 75 -22.04 9.85 -2.36
CA SER A 75 -22.83 9.19 -3.40
C SER A 75 -22.59 7.67 -3.38
N ASP A 76 -23.27 6.93 -4.26
CA ASP A 76 -22.96 5.52 -4.46
C ASP A 76 -21.58 5.33 -5.16
N VAL A 77 -20.49 5.52 -4.41
CA VAL A 77 -19.10 5.44 -4.87
C VAL A 77 -18.40 4.20 -4.32
N PRO A 78 -17.46 3.59 -5.06
CA PRO A 78 -16.72 2.42 -4.58
C PRO A 78 -15.78 2.79 -3.42
N LEU A 79 -15.57 1.84 -2.51
CA LEU A 79 -14.52 1.94 -1.49
C LEU A 79 -13.17 1.71 -2.16
N ARG A 80 -12.19 2.58 -1.89
CA ARG A 80 -10.83 2.47 -2.40
C ARG A 80 -9.86 2.31 -1.24
N LEU A 81 -9.12 1.21 -1.22
CA LEU A 81 -8.12 0.91 -0.21
C LEU A 81 -6.74 0.92 -0.86
N ASP A 82 -5.81 1.68 -0.31
CA ASP A 82 -4.42 1.72 -0.76
C ASP A 82 -3.65 0.50 -0.23
N GLY A 83 -2.93 -0.21 -1.10
CA GLY A 83 -2.12 -1.37 -0.75
C GLY A 83 -0.92 -1.55 -1.68
N GLU A 84 0.24 -1.80 -1.08
CA GLU A 84 1.51 -1.93 -1.80
C GLU A 84 2.14 -3.28 -1.44
N ASP A 85 2.51 -4.05 -2.46
CA ASP A 85 3.13 -5.39 -2.33
C ASP A 85 2.34 -6.38 -1.45
N LEU A 86 1.02 -6.39 -1.62
CA LEU A 86 0.10 -7.29 -0.94
C LEU A 86 -0.45 -8.33 -1.92
N THR A 87 -0.51 -9.59 -1.51
CA THR A 87 -1.24 -10.62 -2.26
C THR A 87 -2.61 -10.81 -1.62
N LEU A 88 -3.69 -10.46 -2.32
CA LEU A 88 -5.06 -10.67 -1.84
C LEU A 88 -5.40 -12.17 -1.86
N ILE A 89 -5.85 -12.71 -0.72
CA ILE A 89 -6.24 -14.12 -0.56
C ILE A 89 -7.76 -14.27 -0.49
N ALA A 90 -8.43 -13.41 0.29
CA ALA A 90 -9.87 -13.42 0.41
C ALA A 90 -10.42 -12.04 0.74
N LEU A 91 -11.66 -11.80 0.29
CA LEU A 91 -12.43 -10.59 0.57
C LEU A 91 -13.86 -11.01 0.90
N GLN A 92 -14.37 -10.53 2.03
CA GLN A 92 -15.72 -10.79 2.47
C GLN A 92 -16.42 -9.52 2.94
N VAL A 93 -17.72 -9.45 2.68
CA VAL A 93 -18.60 -8.40 3.18
C VAL A 93 -19.70 -9.08 3.99
N ASN A 94 -19.83 -8.69 5.27
CA ASN A 94 -20.77 -9.29 6.21
C ASN A 94 -20.62 -10.83 6.30
N GLY A 95 -19.38 -11.32 6.29
CA GLY A 95 -19.05 -12.75 6.36
C GLY A 95 -19.37 -13.55 5.10
N GLN A 96 -19.71 -12.90 3.98
CA GLN A 96 -19.94 -13.55 2.69
C GLN A 96 -18.82 -13.23 1.71
N PRO A 97 -18.31 -14.20 0.92
CA PRO A 97 -17.37 -13.92 -0.16
C PRO A 97 -17.90 -12.84 -1.10
N TRP A 98 -17.03 -11.91 -1.47
CA TRP A 98 -17.41 -10.76 -2.29
C TRP A 98 -16.57 -10.70 -3.55
N SER A 99 -17.22 -10.51 -4.69
CA SER A 99 -16.58 -10.58 -6.02
C SER A 99 -16.61 -9.27 -6.79
N ASP A 100 -17.35 -8.26 -6.33
CA ASP A 100 -17.40 -6.95 -6.99
C ASP A 100 -16.21 -6.08 -6.53
N TYR A 101 -15.02 -6.45 -6.99
CA TYR A 101 -13.80 -5.70 -6.73
C TYR A 101 -12.80 -5.79 -7.89
N LYS A 102 -11.82 -4.89 -7.90
CA LYS A 102 -10.66 -4.92 -8.79
C LYS A 102 -9.40 -4.42 -8.09
N GLU A 103 -8.27 -4.97 -8.49
CA GLU A 103 -6.94 -4.50 -8.08
C GLU A 103 -6.35 -3.65 -9.22
N GLU A 104 -6.17 -2.35 -8.99
CA GLU A 104 -5.62 -1.41 -9.98
C GLU A 104 -4.74 -0.36 -9.32
N ASN A 105 -3.60 -0.01 -9.92
CA ASN A 105 -2.74 1.10 -9.48
C ASN A 105 -2.40 1.07 -7.97
N ASN A 106 -2.03 -0.10 -7.42
CA ASN A 106 -1.77 -0.28 -5.97
C ASN A 106 -2.98 0.06 -5.08
N GLN A 107 -4.19 -0.15 -5.61
CA GLN A 107 -5.44 -0.01 -4.87
C GLN A 107 -6.34 -1.22 -5.07
N LEU A 108 -7.05 -1.56 -4.01
CA LEU A 108 -8.21 -2.44 -4.05
C LEU A 108 -9.48 -1.57 -4.11
N VAL A 109 -10.24 -1.71 -5.18
CA VAL A 109 -11.46 -0.93 -5.44
C VAL A 109 -12.65 -1.87 -5.34
N ILE A 110 -13.55 -1.61 -4.38
CA ILE A 110 -14.66 -2.50 -4.02
C ILE A 110 -15.99 -1.78 -4.30
N GLY A 111 -16.82 -2.39 -5.15
CA GLY A 111 -18.14 -1.89 -5.56
C GLY A 111 -19.30 -2.54 -4.80
N GLY A 112 -20.50 -1.98 -5.00
CA GLY A 112 -21.76 -2.59 -4.57
C GLY A 112 -21.97 -2.67 -3.05
N LEU A 113 -21.28 -1.83 -2.27
CA LEU A 113 -21.22 -1.96 -0.82
C LEU A 113 -22.48 -1.41 -0.11
N PRO A 114 -22.97 -2.08 0.95
CA PRO A 114 -24.00 -1.52 1.82
C PRO A 114 -23.56 -0.22 2.50
N GLU A 115 -24.53 0.52 3.07
CA GLU A 115 -24.23 1.71 3.86
C GLU A 115 -23.42 1.37 5.13
N HIS A 116 -23.74 0.25 5.78
CA HIS A 116 -23.01 -0.27 6.94
C HIS A 116 -22.66 -1.74 6.72
N PHE A 117 -21.39 -2.09 6.94
CA PHE A 117 -20.93 -3.46 6.72
C PHE A 117 -19.67 -3.77 7.53
N THR A 118 -19.46 -5.07 7.75
CA THR A 118 -18.18 -5.62 8.17
C THR A 118 -17.40 -6.03 6.93
N LEU A 119 -16.20 -5.49 6.77
CA LEU A 119 -15.26 -5.85 5.71
C LEU A 119 -14.16 -6.74 6.28
N THR A 120 -14.02 -7.95 5.74
CA THR A 120 -12.93 -8.85 6.12
C THR A 120 -12.01 -9.03 4.92
N ILE A 121 -10.74 -8.73 5.09
CA ILE A 121 -9.70 -8.90 4.06
C ILE A 121 -8.62 -9.82 4.61
N VAL A 122 -8.27 -10.84 3.83
CA VAL A 122 -7.12 -11.70 4.09
C VAL A 122 -6.09 -11.45 3.01
N ASN A 123 -4.89 -11.06 3.40
CA ASN A 123 -3.78 -10.85 2.49
C ASN A 123 -2.50 -11.51 3.01
N GLU A 124 -1.59 -11.76 2.10
CA GLU A 124 -0.27 -12.32 2.37
C GLU A 124 0.82 -11.28 2.08
N ILE A 125 1.85 -11.27 2.92
CA ILE A 125 3.05 -10.42 2.81
C ILE A 125 4.32 -11.22 3.13
N SER A 126 5.46 -10.75 2.64
CA SER A 126 6.77 -11.37 2.89
C SER A 126 7.72 -10.42 3.64
N PRO A 127 7.74 -10.43 4.98
CA PRO A 127 8.60 -9.54 5.76
C PRO A 127 10.10 -9.67 5.47
N ALA A 128 10.58 -10.88 5.14
CA ALA A 128 11.97 -11.15 4.79
C ALA A 128 12.38 -10.52 3.45
N ALA A 129 11.43 -10.36 2.53
CA ALA A 129 11.65 -9.71 1.24
C ALA A 129 11.53 -8.17 1.32
N ASN A 130 11.03 -7.62 2.43
CA ASN A 130 10.79 -6.20 2.60
C ASN A 130 12.08 -5.43 2.93
N THR A 131 12.77 -4.97 1.89
CA THR A 131 14.00 -4.16 1.99
C THR A 131 13.75 -2.67 2.17
N ALA A 132 12.50 -2.21 1.99
CA ALA A 132 12.10 -0.81 2.19
C ALA A 132 12.00 -0.44 3.68
N LEU A 133 11.86 -1.45 4.56
CA LEU A 133 11.70 -1.26 6.01
C LEU A 133 10.47 -0.38 6.36
N GLU A 134 9.42 -0.48 5.54
CA GLU A 134 8.10 0.15 5.75
C GLU A 134 7.04 -0.95 5.92
N GLY A 135 6.03 -0.75 6.77
CA GLY A 135 5.08 -1.82 7.10
C GLY A 135 5.74 -2.89 7.97
N LEU A 136 5.42 -4.18 7.77
CA LEU A 136 6.04 -5.32 8.48
C LEU A 136 7.28 -5.82 7.71
N TYR A 137 8.43 -5.89 8.38
CA TYR A 137 9.72 -6.29 7.80
C TYR A 137 10.56 -7.10 8.80
N GLN A 138 11.60 -7.76 8.30
CA GLN A 138 12.55 -8.50 9.14
C GLN A 138 13.78 -7.63 9.50
N SER A 139 14.14 -7.60 10.79
CA SER A 139 15.37 -6.96 11.30
C SER A 139 16.17 -7.97 12.12
N GLY A 140 17.23 -8.52 11.52
CA GLY A 140 17.94 -9.67 12.10
C GLY A 140 16.99 -10.88 12.24
N GLU A 141 16.84 -11.38 13.45
CA GLU A 141 15.91 -12.49 13.76
C GLU A 141 14.51 -12.00 14.19
N ALA A 142 14.30 -10.69 14.32
CA ALA A 142 13.04 -10.10 14.76
C ALA A 142 12.17 -9.67 13.57
N LEU A 143 10.84 -9.67 13.76
CA LEU A 143 9.89 -9.01 12.86
C LEU A 143 9.49 -7.66 13.46
N CYS A 144 9.59 -6.61 12.67
CA CYS A 144 9.33 -5.24 13.10
C CYS A 144 8.30 -4.59 12.19
N THR A 145 7.52 -3.67 12.76
CA THR A 145 6.64 -2.79 12.00
C THR A 145 7.13 -1.35 12.11
N GLN A 146 7.14 -0.66 10.98
CA GLN A 146 7.36 0.78 10.90
C GLN A 146 6.28 1.41 10.04
N LEU A 147 5.46 2.27 10.64
CA LEU A 147 4.51 3.08 9.90
C LEU A 147 5.23 4.28 9.27
N ARG A 148 5.03 4.50 7.97
CA ARG A 148 5.59 5.68 7.32
C ARG A 148 4.87 6.95 7.79
N SER A 149 5.63 7.95 8.24
CA SER A 149 5.09 9.28 8.51
C SER A 149 4.59 9.94 7.21
N GLY A 150 3.31 10.29 7.15
CA GLY A 150 2.71 11.03 6.02
C GLY A 150 1.78 10.23 5.10
N ARG A 151 1.59 8.92 5.33
CA ARG A 151 0.57 8.08 4.67
C ARG A 151 -0.40 7.48 5.69
N PHE A 152 -1.11 8.32 6.46
CA PHE A 152 -2.35 7.94 7.14
C PHE A 152 -3.58 8.57 6.44
N PRO A 153 -3.91 8.20 5.19
CA PRO A 153 -5.30 8.25 4.75
C PRO A 153 -6.10 7.16 5.48
N PRO A 154 -7.40 7.37 5.71
CA PRO A 154 -8.26 6.47 6.50
C PRO A 154 -8.52 5.08 5.86
N TYR A 155 -7.83 4.72 4.77
CA TYR A 155 -8.20 3.61 3.88
C TYR A 155 -7.00 2.79 3.41
N HIS A 156 -6.20 2.25 4.32
CA HIS A 156 -5.10 1.36 3.95
C HIS A 156 -5.47 -0.10 4.17
N LEU A 157 -5.02 -0.96 3.26
CA LEU A 157 -4.82 -2.37 3.58
C LEU A 157 -3.74 -2.46 4.65
N VAL A 158 -4.06 -3.12 5.76
CA VAL A 158 -3.37 -2.88 7.02
C VAL A 158 -2.08 -3.66 7.13
N SER A 159 -0.98 -2.92 7.26
CA SER A 159 0.26 -3.39 7.87
C SER A 159 0.18 -3.11 9.37
N GLY A 160 0.56 -4.07 10.21
CA GLY A 160 0.23 -4.07 11.64
C GLY A 160 0.73 -2.89 12.49
N PRO A 161 0.38 -2.88 13.79
CA PRO A 161 0.75 -1.80 14.72
C PRO A 161 2.27 -1.67 14.87
N SER A 162 2.80 -0.44 14.92
CA SER A 162 4.24 -0.11 15.07
C SER A 162 4.93 -0.79 16.27
N GLY A 163 6.13 -1.35 16.05
CA GLY A 163 6.99 -1.96 17.08
C GLY A 163 7.80 -3.15 16.56
N CYS A 164 8.94 -3.41 17.19
CA CYS A 164 9.72 -4.64 16.94
C CYS A 164 9.27 -5.76 17.88
N ALA A 165 8.81 -6.88 17.31
CA ALA A 165 8.62 -8.13 18.02
C ALA A 165 9.88 -9.00 17.87
N SER A 166 10.63 -9.18 18.96
CA SER A 166 11.63 -10.24 19.03
C SER A 166 10.91 -11.58 18.95
N ALA A 167 11.35 -12.46 18.05
CA ALA A 167 10.74 -13.76 17.80
C ALA A 167 10.90 -14.70 19.01
N LEU A 168 10.09 -14.49 20.05
CA LEU A 168 9.74 -15.47 21.05
C LEU A 168 8.20 -15.52 21.09
N TYR A 169 7.70 -16.70 20.76
CA TYR A 169 6.32 -17.10 20.51
C TYR A 169 5.23 -16.52 21.46
N HIS A 170 4.00 -16.49 20.93
CA HIS A 170 2.67 -16.45 21.55
C HIS A 170 1.89 -15.11 21.68
N GLN A 171 0.81 -15.08 20.87
CA GLN A 171 -0.54 -14.54 21.12
C GLN A 171 -0.86 -13.07 20.82
N ASN A 172 -1.82 -12.94 19.89
CA ASN A 172 -3.02 -12.09 19.95
C ASN A 172 -2.82 -10.71 20.59
N TYR A 173 -2.44 -9.75 19.76
CA TYR A 173 -2.64 -8.35 20.10
C TYR A 173 -4.12 -7.99 19.90
N ARG A 174 -4.95 -8.27 20.92
CA ARG A 174 -6.23 -7.57 21.10
C ARG A 174 -5.91 -6.22 21.74
N ARG A 175 -6.28 -5.12 21.09
CA ARG A 175 -6.52 -3.85 21.79
C ARG A 175 -8.02 -3.63 21.87
#